data_AF-A0A7C6WMA6-F1
#
_entry.id   AF-A0A7C6WMA6-F1
#
_cell.length_a   1.000
_cell.length_b   1.000
_cell.length_c   1.000
_cell.angle_alpha   90.00
_cell.angle_beta   90.00
_cell.angle_gamma   90.00
#
_symmetry.space_group_name_H-M   'P 1'
#
loop_
_entity.id
_entity.type
_entity.pdbx_description
1 polymer ?
#
loop_
_entity_poly.entity_id
_entity_poly.type
_entity_poly.pdbx_seq_one_letter_code
_entity_poly.pdbx_strand_id
1 'polypeptide(L)' 'MSKELMYVLITKMHLRLNQLIEQKNYDLLDKEVLHYSQRLDKVLSRFNKVVGQDSNFNSCEGKKFTKCAI' A
#
# COMPACT_ATOMS: atom_id res chain seq x y z
N MET A 1 -2.95 17.34 -9.69
CA MET A 1 -3.41 15.95 -9.87
C MET A 1 -4.70 15.78 -9.07
N SER A 2 -5.82 15.40 -9.70
CA SER A 2 -7.10 15.25 -9.00
C SER A 2 -7.10 14.01 -8.09
N LYS A 3 -7.71 14.12 -6.91
CA LYS A 3 -7.78 13.05 -5.88
C LYS A 3 -8.34 11.73 -6.45
N GLU A 4 -9.32 11.80 -7.36
CA GLU A 4 -9.89 10.63 -8.06
C GLU A 4 -8.87 9.80 -8.84
N LEU A 5 -7.97 10.44 -9.58
CA LEU A 5 -6.94 9.70 -10.34
C LEU A 5 -6.00 8.94 -9.40
N MET A 6 -5.76 9.48 -8.21
CA MET A 6 -4.92 8.87 -7.20
C MET A 6 -5.60 7.65 -6.56
N TYR A 7 -6.90 7.74 -6.28
CA TYR A 7 -7.69 6.58 -5.85
C TYR A 7 -7.69 5.47 -6.89
N VAL A 8 -7.93 5.79 -8.18
CA VAL A 8 -7.88 4.81 -9.27
C VAL A 8 -6.50 4.13 -9.36
N LEU A 9 -5.43 4.89 -9.15
CA LEU A 9 -4.06 4.36 -9.16
C LEU A 9 -3.82 3.41 -7.98
N ILE A 10 -4.23 3.81 -6.78
CA ILE A 10 -4.12 2.98 -5.56
C ILE A 10 -4.89 1.66 -5.75
N THR A 11 -6.14 1.72 -6.23
CA THR A 11 -6.95 0.52 -6.51
C THR A 11 -6.27 -0.41 -7.51
N LYS A 12 -5.73 0.12 -8.61
CA LYS A 12 -4.98 -0.69 -9.59
C LYS A 12 -3.74 -1.35 -9.00
N MET A 13 -3.05 -0.67 -8.09
CA MET A 13 -1.89 -1.25 -7.40
C MET A 13 -2.31 -2.37 -6.43
N HIS A 14 -3.43 -2.22 -5.71
CA HIS A 14 -3.95 -3.30 -4.86
C HIS A 14 -4.33 -4.55 -5.66
N LEU A 15 -5.02 -4.38 -6.79
CA LEU A 15 -5.36 -5.50 -7.68
C LEU A 15 -4.11 -6.23 -8.18
N ARG A 16 -3.07 -5.48 -8.57
CA ARG A 16 -1.79 -6.07 -8.98
C ARG A 16 -1.05 -6.78 -7.86
N LEU A 17 -1.11 -6.26 -6.62
CA LEU A 17 -0.53 -6.93 -5.47
C LEU A 17 -1.25 -8.27 -5.20
N ASN A 18 -2.58 -8.31 -5.33
CA ASN A 18 -3.35 -9.55 -5.18
C ASN A 18 -2.95 -10.59 -6.23
N GLN A 19 -2.87 -10.18 -7.49
CA GLN A 19 -2.41 -11.06 -8.58
C GLN A 19 -0.99 -11.57 -8.34
N LEU A 20 -0.10 -10.72 -7.82
CA LEU A 20 1.27 -11.10 -7.50
C LEU A 20 1.31 -12.13 -6.36
N ILE A 21 0.47 -11.96 -5.33
CA ILE A 21 0.33 -12.92 -4.24
C ILE A 21 -0.19 -14.27 -4.77
N GLU A 22 -1.20 -14.25 -5.63
CA GLU A 22 -1.76 -15.47 -6.26
C GLU A 22 -0.69 -16.20 -7.12
N GLN A 23 0.10 -15.45 -7.90
CA GLN A 23 1.19 -16.00 -8.70
C GLN A 23 2.32 -16.60 -7.85
N LYS A 24 2.50 -16.13 -6.62
CA LYS A 24 3.50 -16.60 -5.67
C LYS A 24 2.96 -17.66 -4.71
N ASN A 25 1.84 -18.31 -5.03
CA ASN A 25 1.20 -19.32 -4.16
C ASN A 25 0.86 -18.79 -2.76
N TYR A 26 0.45 -17.53 -2.68
CA TYR A 26 0.16 -16.85 -1.42
C TYR A 26 1.36 -16.70 -0.48
N ASP A 27 2.58 -16.81 -1.01
CA ASP A 27 3.79 -16.51 -0.26
C ASP A 27 3.94 -14.99 -0.08
N LEU A 28 3.51 -14.53 1.09
CA LEU A 28 3.59 -13.12 1.50
C LEU A 28 5.01 -12.68 1.87
N LEU A 29 5.92 -13.63 2.06
CA LEU A 29 7.33 -13.40 2.39
C LEU A 29 8.21 -13.39 1.13
N ASP A 30 7.63 -13.70 -0.04
CA ASP A 30 8.31 -13.57 -1.32
C ASP A 30 8.81 -12.13 -1.51
N LYS A 31 10.06 -12.04 -1.96
CA LYS A 31 10.78 -10.77 -2.10
C LYS A 31 10.06 -9.81 -3.05
N GLU A 32 9.41 -10.31 -4.10
CA GLU A 32 8.68 -9.48 -5.05
C GLU A 32 7.38 -8.97 -4.45
N VAL A 33 6.64 -9.81 -3.72
CA VAL A 33 5.42 -9.42 -2.98
C VAL A 33 5.74 -8.35 -1.94
N LEU A 34 6.80 -8.57 -1.14
CA LEU A 34 7.26 -7.61 -0.13
C LEU A 34 7.68 -6.28 -0.77
N HIS A 35 8.50 -6.33 -1.82
CA HIS A 35 8.97 -5.11 -2.49
C HIS A 35 7.81 -4.33 -3.12
N TYR A 36 6.84 -5.03 -3.72
CA TYR A 36 5.66 -4.41 -4.31
C TYR A 36 4.74 -3.80 -3.24
N SER A 37 4.53 -4.52 -2.13
CA SER A 37 3.78 -4.04 -0.96
C SER A 37 4.39 -2.77 -0.37
N GLN A 38 5.71 -2.74 -0.15
CA GLN A 38 6.42 -1.54 0.33
C GLN A 38 6.30 -0.37 -0.64
N ARG A 39 6.28 -0.64 -1.94
CA ARG A 39 6.10 0.40 -2.95
C ARG A 39 4.68 0.98 -2.92
N LEU A 40 3.66 0.15 -2.71
CA LEU A 40 2.28 0.61 -2.52
C LEU A 40 2.13 1.43 -1.24
N ASP A 41 2.75 0.98 -0.15
CA ASP A 41 2.75 1.70 1.14
C ASP A 41 3.35 3.11 1.03
N LYS A 42 4.45 3.27 0.28
CA LYS A 42 5.05 4.59 0.00
C LYS A 42 4.11 5.51 -0.77
N VAL A 43 3.33 4.97 -1.71
CA VAL A 43 2.34 5.73 -2.48
C VAL A 43 1.19 6.17 -1.57
N LEU A 44 0.70 5.27 -0.72
CA LEU A 44 -0.34 5.56 0.28
C LEU A 44 0.13 6.62 1.28
N SER A 45 1.36 6.50 1.78
CA SER A 45 1.96 7.49 2.69
C SER A 45 2.06 8.88 2.05
N ARG A 46 2.41 8.97 0.77
CA ARG A 46 2.44 10.25 0.03
C ARG A 46 1.03 10.78 -0.19
N PHE A 47 0.08 9.91 -0.53
CA PHE A 47 -1.32 10.29 -0.69
C PHE A 47 -1.92 10.82 0.61
N ASN A 48 -1.68 10.14 1.73
CA ASN A 48 -2.14 10.55 3.04
C ASN A 48 -1.58 11.93 3.44
N LYS A 49 -0.33 12.25 3.09
CA LYS A 49 0.22 13.60 3.30
C LYS A 49 -0.48 14.66 2.45
N VAL A 50 -0.83 14.33 1.21
CA VAL A 50 -1.54 15.24 0.29
C VAL A 50 -2.99 15.45 0.72
N VAL A 51 -3.66 14.41 1.23
CA VAL A 51 -5.05 14.49 1.71
C VAL A 51 -5.14 15.07 3.12
N GLY A 52 -4.18 14.75 3.98
CA GLY A 52 -4.13 15.20 5.38
C GLY A 52 -3.89 16.70 5.55
N GLN A 53 -3.43 17.42 4.51
CA GLN A 53 -3.38 18.88 4.51
C GLN A 53 -4.76 19.54 4.36
N ASP A 54 -5.77 18.83 3.85
CA ASP A 54 -7.10 19.40 3.58
C ASP A 54 -8.07 19.26 4.75
N SER A 55 -8.06 18.17 5.53
CA SER A 55 -8.83 17.99 6.77
C SER A 55 -8.62 16.57 7.30
N ASN A 56 -8.13 16.44 8.53
CA ASN A 56 -8.44 15.41 9.54
C ASN A 56 -9.19 14.14 9.06
N PHE A 57 -8.58 13.33 8.18
CA PHE A 57 -9.13 12.03 7.77
C PHE A 57 -8.31 10.90 8.41
N ASN A 58 -8.78 10.45 9.58
CA ASN A 58 -8.28 9.25 10.24
C ASN A 58 -8.73 7.99 9.49
N SER A 59 -7.86 7.44 8.64
CA SER A 59 -7.82 6.01 8.29
C SER A 59 -6.73 5.79 7.22
N CYS A 60 -5.80 4.84 7.32
CA CYS A 60 -5.75 3.65 8.14
C CYS A 60 -4.38 3.56 8.82
N GLU A 61 -4.37 3.30 10.12
CA GLU A 61 -3.20 2.78 10.80
C GLU A 61 -2.92 1.37 10.26
N GLY A 62 -2.06 1.30 9.25
CA GLY A 62 -1.23 0.13 9.00
C GLY A 62 -0.36 -0.04 10.22
N LYS A 63 -0.83 -0.85 11.16
CA LYS A 63 -0.10 -1.32 12.33
C LYS A 63 1.37 -1.50 11.96
N LYS A 64 2.23 -0.84 12.72
CA LYS A 64 3.66 -1.12 12.77
C LYS A 64 3.86 -2.62 12.58
N PHE A 65 4.49 -3.04 11.49
CA PHE A 65 5.22 -4.31 11.48
C PHE A 65 6.37 -4.12 12.46
N THR A 66 6.05 -4.15 13.76
CA THR A 66 7.04 -4.25 14.80
C THR A 66 7.69 -5.60 14.64
N LYS A 67 8.92 -5.55 14.11
CA LYS A 67 10.02 -6.42 14.47
C LYS A 67 9.79 -7.89 14.13
N CYS A 68 10.29 -8.29 12.96
CA CYS A 68 10.84 -9.64 12.82
C CYS A 68 11.88 -9.81 13.95
N ALA A 69 11.52 -10.55 14.99
CA ALA A 69 12.45 -11.09 15.96
C ALA A 69 12.65 -12.57 15.60
N ILE A 70 13.93 -12.93 15.60
CA ILE A 70 14.55 -14.22 15.27
C ILE A 70 13.91 -15.38 16.03
#